data_AF-A0A531MLA5-F1
#
_entry.id   AF-A0A531MLA5-F1
#
_cell.length_a   1.000
_cell.length_b   1.000
_cell.length_c   1.000
_cell.angle_alpha   90.00
_cell.angle_beta   90.00
_cell.angle_gamma   90.00
#
_symmetry.space_group_name_H-M   'P 1'
#
loop_
_entity.id
_entity.type
_entity.pdbx_description
1 polymer ?
#
loop_
_entity_poly.entity_id
_entity_poly.type
_entity_poly.pdbx_seq_one_letter_code
_entity_poly.pdbx_strand_id
1 'polypeptide(L)' 'MPQATTKLNAFPVFMRVEGEAVAIVGGGEQALAKARLIAQSSAALYIIAANAEPE' A
#
# COMPACT_ATOMS: atom_id res chain seq x y z
N MET A 1 -14.71 37.30 2.86
CA MET A 1 -15.08 35.88 3.10
C MET A 1 -13.85 35.05 2.75
N PRO A 2 -13.33 34.19 3.64
CA PRO A 2 -12.19 33.35 3.29
C PRO A 2 -12.67 32.28 2.31
N GLN A 3 -12.10 32.22 1.11
CA GLN A 3 -12.35 31.14 0.16
C GLN A 3 -11.82 29.84 0.78
N ALA A 4 -12.71 28.90 1.07
CA ALA A 4 -12.33 27.55 1.44
C ALA A 4 -11.64 26.90 0.23
N THR A 5 -10.33 26.70 0.33
CA THR A 5 -9.54 26.04 -0.72
C THR A 5 -9.95 24.57 -0.72
N THR A 6 -10.64 24.12 -1.77
CA THR A 6 -11.03 22.72 -1.93
C THR A 6 -9.77 21.87 -1.96
N LYS A 7 -9.56 21.06 -0.91
CA LYS A 7 -8.39 20.17 -0.82
C LYS A 7 -8.53 19.06 -1.86
N LEU A 8 -7.41 18.70 -2.50
CA LEU A 8 -7.33 17.49 -3.31
C LEU A 8 -7.57 16.27 -2.41
N ASN A 9 -8.48 15.40 -2.83
CA ASN A 9 -8.82 14.16 -2.12
C ASN A 9 -7.72 13.09 -2.29
N ALA A 10 -7.14 13.00 -3.49
CA ALA A 10 -6.02 12.12 -3.77
C ALA A 10 -5.08 12.81 -4.76
N PHE A 11 -3.78 12.55 -4.60
CA PHE A 11 -2.76 12.97 -5.54
C PHE A 11 -2.20 11.71 -6.23
N PRO A 12 -2.39 11.55 -7.55
CA PRO A 12 -1.88 10.39 -8.25
C PRO A 12 -0.36 10.51 -8.45
N VAL A 13 0.37 9.44 -8.14
CA VAL A 13 1.81 9.33 -8.42
C VAL A 13 2.11 7.98 -9.06
N PHE A 14 3.10 7.98 -9.94
CA PHE A 14 3.72 6.76 -10.44
C PHE A 14 5.09 6.62 -9.78
N MET A 15 5.39 5.43 -9.26
CA MET A 15 6.65 5.13 -8.59
C MET A 15 7.28 3.91 -9.25
N ARG A 16 8.59 3.96 -9.50
CA ARG A 16 9.37 2.76 -9.87
C ARG A 16 9.78 2.08 -8.58
N VAL A 17 9.41 0.82 -8.43
CA VAL A 17 9.59 0.04 -7.19
C VAL A 17 10.47 -1.19 -7.40
N GLU A 18 11.13 -1.30 -8.55
CA GLU A 18 11.99 -2.45 -8.86
C GLU A 18 13.16 -2.53 -7.88
N GLY A 19 13.22 -3.65 -7.14
CA GLY A 19 14.23 -3.86 -6.09
C GLY A 19 14.02 -3.04 -4.82
N GLU A 20 13.00 -2.18 -4.77
CA GLU A 20 12.72 -1.33 -3.62
C GLU A 20 11.91 -2.07 -2.57
N ALA A 21 12.19 -1.78 -1.30
CA ALA A 21 11.50 -2.38 -0.18
C ALA A 21 10.09 -1.79 -0.01
N VAL A 22 9.07 -2.64 -0.04
CA VAL A 22 7.68 -2.25 0.24
C VAL A 22 7.19 -3.06 1.42
N ALA A 23 6.81 -2.38 2.51
CA ALA A 23 6.29 -3.01 3.71
C ALA A 23 4.76 -2.85 3.80
N ILE A 24 4.07 -3.96 4.04
CA ILE A 24 2.65 -3.99 4.40
C ILE A 24 2.53 -4.47 5.83
N VAL A 25 1.89 -3.68 6.69
CA VAL A 25 1.70 -4.00 8.10
C VAL A 25 0.23 -4.38 8.34
N GLY A 26 0.01 -5.56 8.91
CA GLY A 26 -1.29 -6.15 9.13
C GLY A 26 -1.42 -7.53 8.47
N GLY A 27 -2.23 -8.40 9.07
CA GLY A 27 -2.40 -9.80 8.64
C GLY A 27 -3.81 -10.20 8.25
N GLY A 28 -4.74 -9.25 8.19
CA GLY A 28 -6.12 -9.51 7.75
C GLY A 28 -6.33 -9.30 6.25
N GLU A 29 -7.55 -9.54 5.80
CA GLU A 29 -7.97 -9.52 4.37
C GLU A 29 -7.48 -8.29 3.60
N GLN A 30 -7.60 -7.09 4.18
CA GLN A 30 -7.21 -5.84 3.51
C GLN A 30 -5.70 -5.72 3.27
N ALA A 31 -4.89 -6.27 4.18
CA ALA A 31 -3.44 -6.29 4.03
C ALA A 31 -3.03 -7.31 2.96
N LEU A 32 -3.66 -8.49 2.96
CA LEU A 32 -3.45 -9.53 1.96
C LEU A 32 -3.87 -9.06 0.56
N ALA A 33 -4.98 -8.35 0.42
CA ALA A 33 -5.41 -7.78 -0.86
C ALA A 33 -4.36 -6.81 -1.43
N LYS A 34 -3.79 -5.94 -0.59
CA LYS A 34 -2.70 -5.04 -0.99
C LYS A 34 -1.42 -5.81 -1.31
N ALA A 35 -1.09 -6.83 -0.53
CA ALA A 35 0.07 -7.69 -0.76
C ALA A 35 -0.02 -8.40 -2.11
N ARG A 36 -1.19 -8.96 -2.45
CA ARG A 36 -1.46 -9.59 -3.76
C ARG A 36 -1.31 -8.60 -4.92
N LEU A 37 -1.67 -7.34 -4.73
CA LEU A 37 -1.46 -6.29 -5.73
C LEU A 37 0.02 -5.93 -5.89
N ILE A 38 0.74 -5.69 -4.78
CA ILE A 38 2.16 -5.31 -4.82
C ILE A 38 3.04 -6.48 -5.30
N ALA A 39 2.67 -7.73 -5.00
CA ALA A 39 3.37 -8.93 -5.46
C ALA A 39 3.36 -9.11 -6.99
N GLN A 40 2.52 -8.37 -7.72
CA GLN A 40 2.56 -8.32 -9.19
C GLN A 40 3.62 -7.37 -9.74
N SER A 41 4.29 -6.60 -8.87
CA SER A 41 5.40 -5.72 -9.22
C SER A 41 6.76 -6.37 -8.90
N SER A 42 7.85 -5.71 -9.30
CA SER A 42 9.22 -6.13 -9.00
C SER A 42 9.75 -5.59 -7.65
N ALA A 43 8.86 -5.18 -6.74
CA ALA A 43 9.22 -4.74 -5.41
C ALA A 43 9.69 -5.89 -4.51
N ALA A 44 10.62 -5.58 -3.60
CA ALA A 44 10.94 -6.44 -2.47
C ALA A 44 9.84 -6.29 -1.41
N LEU A 45 8.80 -7.13 -1.50
CA LEU A 45 7.64 -7.07 -0.62
C LEU A 45 7.89 -7.75 0.74
N TYR A 46 7.63 -7.02 1.81
CA TYR A 46 7.64 -7.49 3.20
C TYR A 46 6.25 -7.38 3.81
N ILE A 47 5.75 -8.45 4.41
CA ILE A 47 4.48 -8.45 5.16
C ILE A 47 4.83 -8.61 6.64
N ILE A 48 4.38 -7.67 7.46
CA ILE A 48 4.64 -7.62 8.90
C ILE A 48 3.30 -7.80 9.62
N ALA A 49 3.12 -8.96 10.25
CA ALA A 49 1.90 -9.26 10.99
C ALA A 49 2.23 -10.06 12.25
N ALA A 50 1.54 -9.77 13.36
CA ALA A 50 1.65 -10.56 14.58
C ALA A 50 1.03 -11.96 14.41
N ASN A 51 -0.06 -12.04 13.65
CA ASN A 51 -0.69 -13.27 13.19
C ASN A 51 -1.12 -13.06 11.73
N ALA A 52 -0.92 -14.07 10.88
CA ALA A 52 -1.42 -14.05 9.52
C ALA A 52 -2.75 -14.82 9.47
N GLU A 53 -3.83 -14.17 9.04
CA GLU A 53 -5.06 -14.87 8.70
C GLU A 53 -4.86 -15.61 7.37
N PRO A 54 -5.34 -16.85 7.23
CA PRO A 54 -5.14 -17.65 6.02
C PRO A 54 -5.98 -17.20 4.81
N GLU A 55 -6.92 -16.26 4.97
CA GLU A 55 -7.88 -15.81 3.94
C GLU A 55 -7.76 -14.31 3.59
#